data_AF-A0AAJ7UL00-F1
#
_entry.id   AF-A0AAJ7UL00-F1
#
_cell.length_a   1.000
_cell.length_b   1.000
_cell.length_c   1.000
_cell.angle_alpha   90.00
_cell.angle_beta   90.00
_cell.angle_gamma   90.00
#
_symmetry.space_group_name_H-M   'P 1'
#
loop_
_entity.id
_entity.type
_entity.pdbx_description
1 polymer ?
#
loop_
_entity_poly.entity_id
_entity_poly.type
_entity_poly.pdbx_seq_one_letter_code
_entity_poly.pdbx_strand_id
1 'polypeptide(L)'
;MLATCVGPGPQVTMAKRSCSPPPAPACDSGRKAVRVDDADGCCYRWECDCLCTGFGDPHMRTFDGATYTLLDPCSYVLLQEKRKTYDLSVSADYFDCDARHHVSCPRTLVIAYKGNELRVGLASEVDFALRKIQLNGQTKKAPFTDKGFQVTSVKTDDFVVIADVRVKIQFNGLGFLIDVPRELFGDNTEGQCGTCNNRRGDDCAGRDGASRSADCCTRAAQDWLVADASTPLCARAVPLPPGAGCEVPPVVPAGGAGRWCRRWCRRWCRTGPAPTPRSATG
;
A
#
# COMPACT_ATOMS: atom_id res chain seq x y z
N MET A 1 32.95 -5.40 -17.87
CA MET A 1 34.30 -5.90 -18.22
C MET A 1 35.22 -5.64 -17.04
N LEU A 2 36.19 -6.51 -16.77
CA LEU A 2 37.23 -6.29 -15.75
C LEU A 2 38.44 -5.66 -16.43
N ALA A 3 38.83 -4.47 -16.00
CA ALA A 3 40.04 -3.80 -16.44
C ALA A 3 41.15 -4.09 -15.43
N THR A 4 42.31 -4.57 -15.90
CA THR A 4 43.47 -4.87 -15.04
C THR A 4 44.69 -4.13 -15.56
N CYS A 5 45.36 -3.36 -14.71
CA CYS A 5 46.60 -2.69 -15.09
C CYS A 5 47.73 -3.73 -15.17
N VAL A 6 48.50 -3.68 -16.26
CA VAL A 6 49.63 -4.58 -16.48
C VAL A 6 50.92 -3.80 -16.25
N GLY A 7 51.48 -3.96 -15.06
CA GLY A 7 52.75 -3.33 -14.66
C GLY A 7 52.64 -1.81 -14.38
N PRO A 8 53.78 -1.12 -14.18
CA PRO A 8 53.82 0.30 -13.80
C PRO A 8 53.54 1.29 -14.95
N GLY A 9 53.00 0.84 -16.08
CA GLY A 9 52.72 1.66 -17.27
C GLY A 9 51.21 1.81 -17.57
N PRO A 10 50.83 2.53 -18.64
CA PRO A 10 49.42 2.79 -19.00
C PRO A 10 48.71 1.58 -19.65
N GLN A 11 49.28 0.38 -19.58
CA GLN A 11 48.69 -0.80 -20.22
C GLN A 11 47.58 -1.39 -19.36
N VAL A 12 46.43 -1.63 -19.99
CA VAL A 12 45.26 -2.22 -19.36
C VAL A 12 44.78 -3.41 -20.20
N THR A 13 44.54 -4.55 -19.56
CA THR A 13 43.87 -5.69 -20.17
C THR A 13 42.40 -5.71 -19.80
N MET A 14 41.54 -5.98 -20.78
CA MET A 14 40.10 -6.09 -20.60
C MET A 14 39.69 -7.57 -20.64
N ALA A 15 39.12 -8.08 -19.56
CA ALA A 15 38.51 -9.40 -19.51
C ALA A 15 36.99 -9.28 -19.43
N LYS A 16 36.26 -10.19 -20.09
CA LYS A 16 34.81 -10.30 -19.87
C LYS A 16 34.60 -10.96 -18.51
N ARG A 17 34.00 -10.23 -17.55
CA ARG A 17 33.59 -10.77 -16.26
C ARG A 17 32.58 -11.89 -16.53
N SER A 18 32.85 -13.11 -16.06
CA SER A 18 31.89 -14.20 -16.17
C SER A 18 30.81 -14.03 -15.11
N CYS A 19 29.56 -13.94 -15.52
CA CYS A 19 28.42 -13.93 -14.62
C CYS A 19 27.68 -15.26 -14.79
N SER A 20 27.37 -15.93 -13.69
CA SER A 20 26.51 -17.11 -13.68
C SER A 20 25.30 -16.82 -12.79
N PRO A 21 24.34 -15.99 -13.25
CA PRO A 21 23.15 -15.70 -12.46
C PRO A 21 22.35 -16.99 -12.25
N PRO A 22 21.77 -17.17 -11.04
CA PRO A 22 20.88 -18.31 -10.79
C PRO A 22 19.67 -18.25 -11.73
N PRO A 23 18.93 -19.37 -11.89
CA PRO A 23 17.65 -19.36 -12.60
C PRO A 23 16.68 -18.33 -12.01
N ALA A 24 15.79 -17.80 -12.84
CA ALA A 24 14.74 -16.89 -12.39
C ALA A 24 13.85 -17.57 -11.34
N PRO A 25 13.60 -16.93 -10.18
CA PRO A 25 12.73 -17.49 -9.15
C PRO A 25 11.27 -17.47 -9.61
N ALA A 26 10.46 -18.35 -9.02
CA ALA A 26 9.01 -18.22 -9.08
C ALA A 26 8.59 -17.10 -8.12
N CYS A 27 7.83 -16.13 -8.63
CA CYS A 27 7.33 -15.03 -7.82
C CYS A 27 5.99 -15.40 -7.21
N ASP A 28 5.87 -15.19 -5.90
CA ASP A 28 4.62 -15.37 -5.16
C ASP A 28 3.52 -14.49 -5.74
N SER A 29 3.87 -13.33 -6.32
CA SER A 29 2.92 -12.47 -7.03
C SER A 29 2.33 -13.11 -8.29
N GLY A 30 2.95 -14.17 -8.82
CA GLY A 30 2.63 -14.78 -10.12
C GLY A 30 3.14 -13.98 -11.32
N ARG A 31 3.85 -12.85 -11.11
CA ARG A 31 4.51 -12.09 -12.17
C ARG A 31 5.82 -12.79 -12.56
N LYS A 32 6.34 -12.46 -13.75
CA LYS A 32 7.65 -12.96 -14.17
C LYS A 32 8.74 -12.18 -13.43
N ALA A 33 9.75 -12.88 -12.93
CA ALA A 33 10.93 -12.23 -12.40
C ALA A 33 11.56 -11.31 -13.46
N VAL A 34 12.02 -10.16 -13.03
CA VAL A 34 12.68 -9.15 -13.83
C VAL A 34 14.19 -9.25 -13.67
N ARG A 35 14.91 -8.92 -14.75
CA ARG A 35 16.36 -8.80 -14.72
C ARG A 35 16.72 -7.45 -14.11
N VAL A 36 17.55 -7.46 -13.07
CA VAL A 36 18.13 -6.27 -12.45
C VAL A 36 19.64 -6.34 -12.64
N ASP A 37 20.20 -5.34 -13.31
CA ASP A 37 21.64 -5.23 -13.51
C ASP A 37 22.32 -4.79 -12.20
N ASP A 38 23.51 -5.33 -11.95
CA ASP A 38 24.34 -4.92 -10.82
C ASP A 38 24.77 -3.45 -10.99
N ALA A 39 25.19 -2.80 -9.89
CA ALA A 39 25.62 -1.39 -9.91
C ALA A 39 26.75 -1.08 -10.91
N ASP A 40 27.59 -2.08 -11.23
CA ASP A 40 28.68 -1.96 -12.22
C ASP A 40 28.22 -2.21 -13.67
N GLY A 41 26.95 -2.56 -13.88
CA GLY A 41 26.35 -2.92 -15.16
C GLY A 41 26.96 -4.17 -15.83
N CYS A 42 27.82 -4.92 -15.13
CA CYS A 42 28.57 -6.02 -15.71
C CYS A 42 27.84 -7.36 -15.60
N CYS A 43 27.12 -7.56 -14.51
CA CYS A 43 26.33 -8.75 -14.23
C CYS A 43 24.87 -8.37 -13.95
N TYR A 44 24.03 -9.38 -13.76
CA TYR A 44 22.63 -9.20 -13.41
C TYR A 44 22.17 -10.29 -12.45
N ARG A 45 21.05 -10.03 -11.79
CA ARG A 45 20.30 -11.00 -10.99
C ARG A 45 18.83 -10.97 -11.37
N TRP A 46 18.11 -12.02 -11.00
CA TRP A 46 16.67 -12.06 -11.14
C TRP A 46 16.00 -11.63 -9.84
N GLU A 47 14.97 -10.82 -9.95
CA GLU A 47 14.17 -10.38 -8.81
C GLU A 47 12.69 -10.44 -9.14
N CYS A 48 11.87 -10.71 -8.12
CA CYS A 48 10.45 -10.45 -8.20
C CYS A 48 10.21 -8.94 -7.99
N ASP A 49 9.36 -8.37 -8.82
CA ASP A 49 8.96 -6.97 -8.74
C ASP A 49 8.04 -6.73 -7.53
N CYS A 50 8.14 -5.56 -6.92
CA CYS A 50 7.23 -5.13 -5.86
C CYS A 50 6.26 -4.12 -6.44
N LEU A 51 5.23 -4.66 -7.09
CA LEU A 51 4.22 -3.91 -7.81
C LEU A 51 2.85 -4.02 -7.15
N CYS A 52 2.48 -2.98 -6.40
CA CYS A 52 1.19 -2.84 -5.76
C CYS A 52 0.22 -2.05 -6.66
N THR A 53 -1.03 -2.48 -6.70
CA THR A 53 -2.06 -1.82 -7.53
C THR A 53 -3.40 -1.76 -6.84
N GLY A 54 -4.16 -0.70 -7.07
CA GLY A 54 -5.57 -0.59 -6.72
C GLY A 54 -6.35 -0.04 -7.90
N PHE A 55 -7.45 -0.69 -8.29
CA PHE A 55 -8.28 -0.26 -9.42
C PHE A 55 -9.78 -0.44 -9.14
N GLY A 56 -10.61 0.43 -9.71
CA GLY A 56 -12.07 0.28 -9.74
C GLY A 56 -12.69 0.31 -8.35
N ASP A 57 -13.63 -0.61 -8.10
CA ASP A 57 -14.14 -0.92 -6.76
C ASP A 57 -13.06 -1.65 -5.96
N PRO A 58 -12.43 -1.05 -4.94
CA PRO A 58 -10.97 -1.06 -4.81
C PRO A 58 -10.39 -2.46 -4.73
N HIS A 59 -10.06 -3.01 -5.88
CA HIS A 59 -9.41 -4.31 -6.00
C HIS A 59 -7.93 -4.08 -5.80
N MET A 60 -7.51 -4.32 -4.57
CA MET A 60 -6.13 -4.21 -4.15
C MET A 60 -5.38 -5.47 -4.53
N ARG A 61 -4.16 -5.28 -5.01
CA ARG A 61 -3.16 -6.33 -5.16
C ARG A 61 -1.87 -5.84 -4.54
N THR A 62 -1.39 -6.56 -3.53
CA THR A 62 -0.16 -6.26 -2.79
C THR A 62 1.09 -6.53 -3.63
N PHE A 63 2.26 -6.21 -3.09
CA PHE A 63 3.55 -6.47 -3.74
C PHE A 63 3.75 -7.95 -4.07
N ASP A 64 3.39 -8.85 -3.15
CA ASP A 64 3.54 -10.31 -3.31
C ASP A 64 2.26 -11.01 -3.77
N GLY A 65 1.26 -10.22 -4.18
CA GLY A 65 0.11 -10.65 -4.96
C GLY A 65 -1.08 -11.19 -4.17
N ALA A 66 -1.18 -10.93 -2.86
CA ALA A 66 -2.44 -11.04 -2.15
C ALA A 66 -3.46 -10.05 -2.75
N THR A 67 -4.71 -10.47 -2.87
CA THR A 67 -5.78 -9.68 -3.47
C THR A 67 -6.95 -9.54 -2.51
N TYR A 68 -7.52 -8.35 -2.41
CA TYR A 68 -8.69 -8.08 -1.56
C TYR A 68 -9.44 -6.85 -2.05
N THR A 69 -10.67 -6.66 -1.55
CA THR A 69 -11.49 -5.48 -1.89
C THR A 69 -11.62 -4.57 -0.67
N LEU A 70 -11.52 -3.25 -0.86
CA LEU A 70 -11.68 -2.23 0.19
C LEU A 70 -12.78 -1.24 -0.19
N LEU A 71 -13.94 -1.29 0.45
CA LEU A 71 -15.10 -0.48 0.04
C LEU A 71 -15.26 0.86 0.79
N ASP A 72 -14.42 1.11 1.79
CA ASP A 72 -14.62 2.23 2.70
C ASP A 72 -14.01 3.53 2.16
N PRO A 73 -14.79 4.63 2.06
CA PRO A 73 -14.32 5.93 1.56
C PRO A 73 -13.55 6.68 2.65
N CYS A 74 -12.38 6.14 3.02
CA CYS A 74 -11.48 6.69 4.03
C CYS A 74 -10.06 6.83 3.47
N SER A 75 -9.20 7.53 4.19
CA SER A 75 -7.77 7.59 3.88
C SER A 75 -7.01 6.44 4.52
N TYR A 76 -6.10 5.82 3.76
CA TYR A 76 -5.30 4.68 4.21
C TYR A 76 -3.84 4.80 3.81
N VAL A 77 -2.94 4.29 4.66
CA VAL A 77 -1.53 4.09 4.32
C VAL A 77 -1.41 2.90 3.37
N LEU A 78 -0.98 3.16 2.14
CA LEU A 78 -0.67 2.12 1.15
C LEU A 78 0.70 1.53 1.40
N LEU A 79 1.68 2.39 1.64
CA LEU A 79 3.08 2.04 1.83
C LEU A 79 3.71 3.03 2.81
N GLN A 80 4.44 2.53 3.80
CA GLN A 80 5.46 3.29 4.51
C GLN A 80 6.65 2.38 4.81
N GLU A 81 7.80 2.99 5.08
CA GLU A 81 8.98 2.24 5.50
C GLU A 81 8.88 1.82 6.98
N LYS A 82 9.12 0.53 7.28
CA LYS A 82 9.25 0.02 8.66
C LYS A 82 10.40 0.74 9.38
N ARG A 83 11.52 0.93 8.68
CA ARG A 83 12.67 1.73 9.09
C ARG A 83 12.88 2.82 8.06
N LYS A 84 12.72 4.08 8.47
CA LYS A 84 12.88 5.28 7.63
C LYS A 84 14.32 5.44 7.11
N THR A 85 14.62 4.74 6.03
CA THR A 85 15.90 4.78 5.31
C THR A 85 15.87 5.87 4.25
N TYR A 86 14.74 6.01 3.54
CA TYR A 86 14.56 7.03 2.50
C TYR A 86 13.48 8.07 2.82
N ASP A 87 12.75 7.88 3.92
CA ASP A 87 11.61 8.71 4.34
C ASP A 87 10.52 8.79 3.27
N LEU A 88 10.16 7.62 2.71
CA LEU A 88 9.05 7.44 1.78
C LEU A 88 7.80 6.93 2.49
N SER A 89 6.65 7.55 2.17
CA SER A 89 5.33 6.97 2.43
C SER A 89 4.34 7.37 1.36
N VAL A 90 3.36 6.51 1.10
CA VAL A 90 2.25 6.73 0.17
C VAL A 90 0.95 6.39 0.89
N SER A 91 0.01 7.32 0.89
CA SER A 91 -1.37 7.08 1.30
C SER A 91 -2.33 7.41 0.17
N ALA A 92 -3.50 6.77 0.20
CA ALA A 92 -4.58 7.06 -0.72
C ALA A 92 -5.81 7.50 0.08
N ASP A 93 -6.40 8.58 -0.38
CA ASP A 93 -7.68 9.06 0.06
C ASP A 93 -8.76 8.57 -0.90
N TYR A 94 -9.81 7.97 -0.37
CA TYR A 94 -10.89 7.37 -1.13
C TYR A 94 -12.21 8.12 -0.90
N PHE A 95 -13.06 8.14 -1.92
CA PHE A 95 -14.40 8.74 -1.86
C PHE A 95 -15.44 7.78 -2.45
N ASP A 96 -16.71 8.02 -2.13
CA ASP A 96 -17.83 7.28 -2.71
C ASP A 96 -18.12 7.84 -4.11
N CYS A 97 -17.75 7.08 -5.14
CA CYS A 97 -17.94 7.46 -6.54
C CYS A 97 -19.22 6.86 -7.14
N ASP A 98 -19.84 5.88 -6.48
CA ASP A 98 -21.14 5.33 -6.84
C ASP A 98 -21.91 4.85 -5.60
N ALA A 99 -22.68 5.77 -5.03
CA ALA A 99 -23.47 5.53 -3.83
C ALA A 99 -24.55 4.45 -4.01
N ARG A 100 -24.96 4.13 -5.25
CA ARG A 100 -25.97 3.10 -5.53
C ARG A 100 -25.38 1.70 -5.41
N HIS A 101 -24.10 1.56 -5.74
CA HIS A 101 -23.38 0.29 -5.77
C HIS A 101 -22.36 0.15 -4.64
N HIS A 102 -22.24 1.16 -3.76
CA HIS A 102 -21.27 1.21 -2.66
C HIS A 102 -19.82 1.07 -3.15
N VAL A 103 -19.51 1.74 -4.26
CA VAL A 103 -18.18 1.69 -4.89
C VAL A 103 -17.34 2.84 -4.37
N SER A 104 -16.14 2.52 -3.91
CA SER A 104 -15.16 3.52 -3.52
C SER A 104 -14.10 3.71 -4.60
N CYS A 105 -13.70 4.96 -4.87
CA CYS A 105 -12.65 5.27 -5.84
C CYS A 105 -11.50 6.04 -5.16
N PRO A 106 -10.25 5.86 -5.60
CA PRO A 106 -9.15 6.67 -5.10
C PRO A 106 -9.28 8.10 -5.62
N ARG A 107 -9.40 9.08 -4.71
CA ARG A 107 -9.48 10.51 -5.03
C ARG A 107 -8.12 11.12 -5.23
N THR A 108 -7.21 10.86 -4.29
CA THR A 108 -5.89 11.51 -4.21
C THR A 108 -4.87 10.53 -3.65
N LEU A 109 -3.70 10.45 -4.30
CA LEU A 109 -2.49 9.91 -3.69
C LEU A 109 -1.72 11.02 -2.99
N VAL A 110 -1.32 10.77 -1.75
CA VAL A 110 -0.41 11.62 -0.99
C VAL A 110 0.92 10.88 -0.86
N ILE A 111 1.95 11.45 -1.46
CA ILE A 111 3.29 10.85 -1.56
C ILE A 111 4.23 11.75 -0.77
N ALA A 112 4.74 11.26 0.36
CA ALA A 112 5.74 11.94 1.16
C ALA A 112 7.13 11.38 0.87
N TYR A 113 8.09 12.27 0.64
CA TYR A 113 9.48 11.91 0.39
C TYR A 113 10.43 12.99 0.95
N LYS A 114 11.36 12.59 1.84
CA LYS A 114 12.38 13.48 2.45
C LYS A 114 11.78 14.80 2.97
N GLY A 115 10.70 14.71 3.76
CA GLY A 115 9.98 15.86 4.31
C GLY A 115 9.18 16.73 3.33
N ASN A 116 9.04 16.33 2.06
CA ASN A 116 8.17 17.00 1.08
C ASN A 116 6.94 16.14 0.79
N GLU A 117 5.83 16.77 0.47
CA GLU A 117 4.54 16.11 0.23
C GLU A 117 4.00 16.50 -1.15
N LEU A 118 3.82 15.49 -2.00
CA LEU A 118 3.17 15.61 -3.30
C LEU A 118 1.77 15.00 -3.21
N ARG A 119 0.74 15.78 -3.55
CA ARG A 119 -0.62 15.30 -3.77
C ARG A 119 -0.92 15.25 -5.25
N VAL A 120 -1.33 14.08 -5.74
CA VAL A 120 -1.80 13.88 -7.12
C VAL A 120 -3.22 13.32 -7.03
N GLY A 121 -4.20 14.06 -7.55
CA GLY A 121 -5.61 13.75 -7.29
C GLY A 121 -6.56 14.31 -8.33
N LEU A 122 -7.84 14.01 -8.12
CA LEU A 122 -8.95 14.61 -8.84
C LEU A 122 -9.24 16.02 -8.33
N ALA A 123 -9.50 16.95 -9.24
CA ALA A 123 -10.04 18.27 -8.92
C ALA A 123 -11.58 18.25 -8.83
N SER A 124 -12.22 17.22 -9.39
CA SER A 124 -13.66 17.02 -9.40
C SER A 124 -13.99 15.54 -9.16
N GLU A 125 -14.96 15.28 -8.29
CA GLU A 125 -15.51 13.94 -8.02
C GLU A 125 -16.51 13.49 -9.10
N VAL A 126 -16.79 14.34 -10.09
CA VAL A 126 -17.70 14.05 -11.21
C VAL A 126 -16.95 13.98 -12.55
N ASP A 127 -15.96 14.86 -12.74
CA ASP A 127 -15.16 14.92 -13.96
C ASP A 127 -13.74 14.44 -13.66
N PHE A 128 -13.49 13.15 -13.90
CA PHE A 128 -12.20 12.51 -13.62
C PHE A 128 -11.06 13.00 -14.53
N ALA A 129 -11.39 13.73 -15.60
CA ALA A 129 -10.39 14.39 -16.44
C ALA A 129 -9.81 15.65 -15.77
N LEU A 130 -10.51 16.24 -14.80
CA LEU A 130 -10.00 17.39 -14.05
C LEU A 130 -9.03 16.91 -12.96
N ARG A 131 -7.74 17.20 -13.17
CA ARG A 131 -6.64 16.80 -12.28
C ARG A 131 -6.19 17.95 -11.39
N LYS A 132 -5.74 17.61 -10.18
CA LYS A 132 -5.11 18.55 -9.25
C LYS A 132 -3.80 17.97 -8.74
N ILE A 133 -2.70 18.66 -9.01
CA ILE A 133 -1.37 18.33 -8.47
C ILE A 133 -0.94 19.45 -7.53
N GLN A 134 -0.53 19.09 -6.31
CA GLN A 134 -0.02 20.04 -5.32
C GLN A 134 1.30 19.53 -4.74
N LEU A 135 2.32 20.39 -4.66
CA LEU A 135 3.57 20.12 -3.97
C LEU A 135 3.67 21.06 -2.77
N ASN A 136 3.75 20.49 -1.56
CA ASN A 136 3.78 21.24 -0.29
C ASN A 136 2.66 22.29 -0.20
N GLY A 137 1.44 21.90 -0.60
CA GLY A 137 0.26 22.76 -0.61
C GLY A 137 0.16 23.74 -1.79
N GLN A 138 1.20 23.87 -2.62
CA GLN A 138 1.18 24.73 -3.81
C GLN A 138 0.73 23.97 -5.04
N THR A 139 -0.30 24.46 -5.73
CA THR A 139 -0.74 23.88 -7.01
C THR A 139 0.37 23.98 -8.07
N LYS A 140 0.67 22.86 -8.72
CA LYS A 140 1.66 22.75 -9.81
C LYS A 140 0.97 22.25 -11.09
N LYS A 141 1.54 22.59 -12.25
CA LYS A 141 1.17 22.01 -13.55
C LYS A 141 2.31 21.10 -14.03
N ALA A 142 1.98 19.91 -14.50
CA ALA A 142 2.94 19.00 -15.13
C ALA A 142 3.29 19.46 -16.58
N PRO A 143 4.47 19.08 -17.10
CA PRO A 143 5.53 18.36 -16.42
C PRO A 143 6.36 19.27 -15.49
N PHE A 144 6.88 18.72 -14.41
CA PHE A 144 7.86 19.40 -13.57
C PHE A 144 8.83 18.44 -12.87
N THR A 145 9.95 18.97 -12.40
CA THR A 145 10.86 18.28 -11.49
C THR A 145 11.20 19.22 -10.34
N ASP A 146 10.83 18.84 -9.12
CA ASP A 146 11.01 19.67 -7.93
C ASP A 146 11.01 18.78 -6.68
N LYS A 147 11.82 19.11 -5.67
CA LYS A 147 11.92 18.40 -4.38
C LYS A 147 12.04 16.86 -4.47
N GLY A 148 12.73 16.35 -5.48
CA GLY A 148 12.93 14.91 -5.70
C GLY A 148 11.81 14.21 -6.47
N PHE A 149 10.73 14.92 -6.80
CA PHE A 149 9.64 14.40 -7.63
C PHE A 149 9.81 14.86 -9.07
N GLN A 150 9.78 13.92 -10.01
CA GLN A 150 9.57 14.18 -11.42
C GLN A 150 8.14 13.77 -11.78
N VAL A 151 7.32 14.73 -12.21
CA VAL A 151 5.90 14.52 -12.51
C VAL A 151 5.61 14.83 -13.97
N THR A 152 4.93 13.92 -14.65
CA THR A 152 4.46 14.08 -16.04
C THR A 152 3.01 13.63 -16.13
N SER A 153 2.20 14.33 -16.92
CA SER A 153 0.81 13.93 -17.18
C SER A 153 0.62 13.64 -18.66
N VAL A 154 0.02 12.50 -18.98
CA VAL A 154 -0.32 12.09 -20.35
C VAL A 154 -1.77 11.68 -20.37
N LYS A 155 -2.61 12.44 -21.08
CA LYS A 155 -4.08 12.29 -21.05
C LYS A 155 -4.58 12.36 -19.59
N THR A 156 -5.11 11.27 -19.06
CA THR A 156 -5.65 11.14 -17.71
C THR A 156 -4.66 10.51 -16.72
N ASP A 157 -3.50 10.07 -17.19
CA ASP A 157 -2.50 9.40 -16.38
C ASP A 157 -1.45 10.39 -15.88
N ASP A 158 -1.32 10.47 -14.56
CA ASP A 158 -0.25 11.17 -13.87
C ASP A 158 0.84 10.16 -13.48
N PHE A 159 2.07 10.43 -13.91
CA PHE A 159 3.27 9.63 -13.61
C PHE A 159 4.18 10.41 -12.68
N VAL A 160 4.54 9.80 -11.56
CA VAL A 160 5.49 10.33 -10.57
C VAL A 160 6.70 9.40 -10.50
N VAL A 161 7.88 9.96 -10.65
CA VAL A 161 9.16 9.27 -10.51
C VAL A 161 9.97 9.93 -9.41
N ILE A 162 10.43 9.14 -8.44
CA ILE A 162 11.41 9.56 -7.43
C ILE A 162 12.74 8.91 -7.80
N ALA A 163 13.54 9.63 -8.61
CA ALA A 163 14.70 9.07 -9.29
C ALA A 163 15.76 8.51 -8.32
N ASP A 164 16.03 9.21 -7.22
CA ASP A 164 16.98 8.83 -6.17
C ASP A 164 16.76 7.41 -5.63
N VAL A 165 15.50 6.97 -5.56
CA VAL A 165 15.11 5.66 -5.03
C VAL A 165 14.38 4.81 -6.08
N ARG A 166 14.41 5.22 -7.35
CA ARG A 166 13.81 4.53 -8.51
C ARG A 166 12.34 4.13 -8.33
N VAL A 167 11.60 4.83 -7.48
CA VAL A 167 10.16 4.58 -7.26
C VAL A 167 9.36 5.20 -8.39
N LYS A 168 8.38 4.45 -8.89
CA LYS A 168 7.46 4.91 -9.93
C LYS A 168 6.03 4.73 -9.46
N ILE A 169 5.24 5.79 -9.59
CA ILE A 169 3.83 5.81 -9.20
C ILE A 169 3.03 6.31 -10.40
N GLN A 170 1.92 5.64 -10.70
CA GLN A 170 0.94 6.07 -11.69
C GLN A 170 -0.40 6.24 -11.01
N PHE A 171 -1.14 7.29 -11.38
CA PHE A 171 -2.49 7.53 -10.90
C PHE A 171 -3.36 8.13 -12.00
N ASN A 172 -4.58 7.63 -12.14
CA ASN A 172 -5.51 8.09 -13.19
C ASN A 172 -6.92 8.42 -12.69
N GLY A 173 -7.15 8.44 -11.37
CA GLY A 173 -8.47 8.73 -10.79
C GLY A 173 -9.40 7.51 -10.67
N LEU A 174 -9.13 6.43 -11.40
CA LEU A 174 -9.80 5.13 -11.26
C LEU A 174 -8.94 4.09 -10.56
N GLY A 175 -7.62 4.30 -10.57
CA GLY A 175 -6.68 3.41 -9.94
C GLY A 175 -5.28 3.98 -9.86
N PHE A 176 -4.42 3.21 -9.23
CA PHE A 176 -3.01 3.50 -9.05
C PHE A 176 -2.14 2.26 -9.20
N LEU A 177 -0.87 2.53 -9.46
CA LEU A 177 0.20 1.57 -9.48
C LEU A 177 1.38 2.16 -8.71
N ILE A 178 1.97 1.38 -7.80
CA ILE A 178 3.14 1.73 -7.00
C ILE A 178 4.19 0.65 -7.24
N ASP A 179 5.26 1.02 -7.93
CA ASP A 179 6.41 0.18 -8.23
C ASP A 179 7.60 0.65 -7.38
N VAL A 180 8.06 -0.23 -6.48
CA VAL A 180 9.24 0.02 -5.64
C VAL A 180 10.32 -1.02 -5.94
N PRO A 181 11.60 -0.64 -6.06
CA PRO A 181 12.67 -1.60 -6.28
C PRO A 181 12.92 -2.44 -5.02
N ARG A 182 12.83 -3.76 -5.16
CA ARG A 182 13.10 -4.73 -4.08
C ARG A 182 14.49 -4.58 -3.48
N GLU A 183 15.48 -4.19 -4.28
CA GLU A 183 16.83 -3.89 -3.80
C GLU A 183 16.89 -2.81 -2.70
N LEU A 184 15.98 -1.82 -2.74
CA LEU A 184 15.98 -0.71 -1.79
C LEU A 184 14.92 -0.86 -0.70
N PHE A 185 13.77 -1.44 -1.04
CA PHE A 185 12.61 -1.51 -0.15
C PHE A 185 12.30 -2.94 0.35
N GLY A 186 13.09 -3.93 -0.08
CA GLY A 186 12.94 -5.33 0.30
C GLY A 186 12.88 -5.49 1.82
N ASP A 187 11.89 -6.25 2.29
CA ASP A 187 11.60 -6.50 3.72
C ASP A 187 11.24 -5.25 4.57
N ASN A 188 11.36 -4.03 4.01
CA ASN A 188 11.23 -2.77 4.73
C ASN A 188 9.91 -2.02 4.44
N THR A 189 8.97 -2.60 3.71
CA THR A 189 7.65 -1.98 3.48
C THR A 189 6.60 -2.52 4.44
N GLU A 190 5.66 -1.66 4.82
CA GLU A 190 4.43 -2.00 5.53
C GLU A 190 3.29 -1.09 5.07
N GLY A 191 2.04 -1.48 5.34
CA GLY A 191 0.85 -0.82 4.81
C GLY A 191 -0.04 -1.79 4.05
N GLN A 192 -1.04 -1.25 3.38
CA GLN A 192 -1.97 -2.04 2.57
C GLN A 192 -1.33 -2.76 1.36
N CYS A 193 -0.18 -2.29 0.89
CA CYS A 193 0.58 -2.97 -0.17
C CYS A 193 1.40 -4.17 0.33
N GLY A 194 1.43 -4.45 1.63
CA GLY A 194 2.15 -5.58 2.22
C GLY A 194 3.66 -5.37 2.35
N THR A 195 4.37 -6.46 2.65
CA THR A 195 5.84 -6.46 2.70
C THR A 195 6.39 -6.86 1.33
N CYS A 196 7.32 -6.09 0.77
CA CYS A 196 8.01 -6.42 -0.47
C CYS A 196 9.07 -7.49 -0.20
N ASN A 197 8.71 -8.78 -0.11
CA ASN A 197 9.69 -9.83 0.21
C ASN A 197 9.50 -11.16 -0.55
N ASN A 198 8.54 -11.22 -1.46
CA ASN A 198 8.12 -12.42 -2.18
C ASN A 198 7.54 -13.51 -1.25
N ARG A 199 6.70 -13.10 -0.28
CA ARG A 199 5.93 -14.00 0.60
C ARG A 199 4.50 -13.52 0.75
N ARG A 200 3.61 -14.03 -0.11
CA ARG A 200 2.19 -13.65 -0.09
C ARG A 200 1.50 -13.86 1.27
N GLY A 201 1.97 -14.81 2.07
CA GLY A 201 1.39 -15.15 3.38
C GLY A 201 1.61 -14.11 4.48
N ASP A 202 2.47 -13.10 4.27
CA ASP A 202 2.71 -12.02 5.25
C ASP A 202 2.17 -10.64 4.83
N ASP A 203 1.51 -10.58 3.67
CA ASP A 203 0.98 -9.34 3.10
C ASP A 203 -0.14 -8.70 3.93
N CYS A 204 -0.97 -9.50 4.61
CA CYS A 204 -2.12 -9.03 5.37
C CYS A 204 -1.76 -8.64 6.82
N ALA A 205 -0.66 -7.92 7.01
CA ALA A 205 -0.21 -7.47 8.31
C ALA A 205 -0.90 -6.18 8.76
N GLY A 206 -1.27 -6.11 10.04
CA GLY A 206 -1.74 -4.88 10.69
C GLY A 206 -0.57 -4.06 11.23
N ARG A 207 -0.87 -2.92 11.87
CA ARG A 207 0.15 -2.07 12.53
C ARG A 207 0.84 -2.74 13.73
N ASP A 208 0.25 -3.83 14.24
CA ASP A 208 0.85 -4.69 15.28
C ASP A 208 1.99 -5.58 14.74
N GLY A 209 2.23 -5.57 13.42
CA GLY A 209 3.21 -6.41 12.75
C GLY A 209 2.79 -7.87 12.63
N ALA A 210 1.59 -8.24 13.13
CA ALA A 210 1.09 -9.60 13.05
C ALA A 210 0.45 -9.84 11.67
N SER A 211 0.99 -10.80 10.92
CA SER A 211 0.34 -11.25 9.69
C SER A 211 -0.98 -11.96 10.01
N ARG A 212 -2.00 -11.70 9.18
CA ARG A 212 -3.30 -12.38 9.18
C ARG A 212 -3.39 -13.25 7.92
N SER A 213 -4.36 -14.17 7.87
CA SER A 213 -4.60 -14.97 6.66
C SER A 213 -4.93 -14.08 5.46
N ALA A 214 -4.73 -14.61 4.24
CA ALA A 214 -5.05 -13.89 3.00
C ALA A 214 -6.50 -13.35 2.97
N ASP A 215 -7.46 -14.14 3.47
CA ASP A 215 -8.89 -13.77 3.55
C ASP A 215 -9.18 -12.62 4.54
N CYS A 216 -8.20 -12.24 5.38
CA CYS A 216 -8.30 -11.18 6.37
C CYS A 216 -7.68 -9.86 5.89
N CYS A 217 -7.17 -9.77 4.65
CA CYS A 217 -6.51 -8.56 4.14
C CYS A 217 -7.39 -7.30 4.23
N THR A 218 -8.67 -7.36 3.86
CA THR A 218 -9.60 -6.21 4.00
C THR A 218 -9.74 -5.75 5.45
N ARG A 219 -9.62 -6.67 6.41
CA ARG A 219 -9.66 -6.36 7.84
C ARG A 219 -8.34 -5.77 8.32
N ALA A 220 -7.22 -6.36 7.92
CA ALA A 220 -5.89 -5.83 8.18
C ALA A 220 -5.74 -4.39 7.65
N ALA A 221 -6.32 -4.11 6.49
CA ALA A 221 -6.34 -2.80 5.86
C ALA A 221 -6.97 -1.70 6.74
N GLN A 222 -7.92 -2.05 7.62
CA GLN A 222 -8.54 -1.11 8.58
C GLN A 222 -7.56 -0.63 9.65
N ASP A 223 -6.55 -1.42 9.99
CA ASP A 223 -5.51 -0.99 10.92
C ASP A 223 -4.67 0.15 10.32
N TRP A 224 -4.68 0.33 8.99
CA TRP A 224 -3.90 1.32 8.25
C TRP A 224 -4.64 2.63 7.96
N LEU A 225 -5.77 2.89 8.62
CA LEU A 225 -6.48 4.16 8.54
C LEU A 225 -5.55 5.34 8.88
N VAL A 226 -5.70 6.43 8.12
CA VAL A 226 -5.09 7.73 8.39
C VAL A 226 -6.12 8.57 9.14
N ALA A 227 -5.76 9.04 10.32
CA ALA A 227 -6.64 9.93 11.08
C ALA A 227 -6.74 11.28 10.35
N ASP A 228 -7.96 11.62 9.93
CA ASP A 228 -8.29 12.93 9.37
C ASP A 228 -9.45 13.55 10.17
N ALA A 229 -9.23 14.76 10.66
CA ALA A 229 -10.23 15.55 11.37
C ALA A 229 -11.43 15.93 10.49
N SER A 230 -11.26 15.92 9.16
CA SER A 230 -12.33 16.20 8.19
C SER A 230 -13.24 14.98 7.96
N THR A 231 -12.77 13.77 8.26
CA THR A 231 -13.54 12.51 8.16
C THR A 231 -13.57 11.77 9.51
N PRO A 232 -14.19 12.33 10.55
CA PRO A 232 -14.22 11.72 11.89
C PRO A 232 -14.95 10.37 11.93
N LEU A 233 -15.76 10.06 10.92
CA LEU A 233 -16.40 8.75 10.76
C LEU A 233 -15.40 7.63 10.46
N CYS A 234 -14.23 7.96 9.89
CA CYS A 234 -13.12 7.04 9.66
C CYS A 234 -12.24 6.84 10.91
N ALA A 235 -12.51 7.54 12.02
CA ALA A 235 -11.61 7.56 13.19
C ALA A 235 -11.73 6.34 14.13
N ARG A 236 -12.26 5.19 13.66
CA ARG A 236 -12.36 3.98 14.48
C ARG A 236 -11.84 2.75 13.74
N ALA A 237 -10.52 2.58 13.73
CA ALA A 237 -9.95 1.24 13.74
C ALA A 237 -10.32 0.63 15.10
N VAL A 238 -11.17 -0.39 15.14
CA VAL A 238 -11.37 -1.17 16.37
C VAL A 238 -10.30 -2.27 16.35
N PRO A 239 -9.28 -2.24 17.25
CA PRO A 239 -8.28 -3.29 17.29
C PRO A 239 -8.95 -4.64 17.55
N LEU A 240 -8.49 -5.68 16.85
CA LEU A 240 -9.11 -7.00 16.96
C LEU A 240 -8.79 -7.66 18.30
N PRO A 241 -9.80 -8.26 18.97
CA PRO A 241 -9.53 -9.29 19.94
C PRO A 241 -8.85 -10.49 19.26
N PRO A 242 -7.89 -11.17 19.91
CA PRO A 242 -7.35 -12.43 19.42
C PRO A 242 -8.47 -13.43 19.13
N GLY A 243 -8.51 -13.99 17.91
CA GLY A 243 -9.49 -15.02 17.50
C GLY A 243 -10.79 -14.51 16.86
N ALA A 244 -10.93 -13.21 16.62
CA ALA A 244 -12.05 -12.69 15.81
C ALA A 244 -11.86 -13.05 14.32
N GLY A 245 -12.91 -13.57 13.67
CA GLY A 245 -12.89 -13.93 12.25
C GLY A 245 -12.66 -12.74 11.30
N CYS A 246 -12.47 -13.01 10.00
CA CYS A 246 -12.08 -11.99 9.01
C CYS A 246 -13.17 -10.96 8.64
N GLU A 247 -14.40 -11.09 9.14
CA GLU A 247 -15.48 -10.13 8.84
C GLU A 247 -15.18 -8.73 9.38
N VAL A 248 -15.12 -7.74 8.51
CA VAL A 248 -14.99 -6.33 8.91
C VAL A 248 -16.33 -5.87 9.50
N PRO A 249 -16.39 -5.37 10.75
CA PRO A 249 -17.63 -4.80 11.26
C PRO A 249 -18.00 -3.57 10.41
N PRO A 250 -19.26 -3.42 9.98
CA PRO A 250 -19.67 -2.29 9.17
C PRO A 250 -19.38 -0.97 9.91
N VAL A 251 -18.87 0.03 9.18
CA VAL A 251 -18.70 1.40 9.69
C VAL A 251 -20.08 1.92 10.11
N VAL A 252 -20.31 2.03 11.42
CA VAL A 252 -21.59 2.54 11.94
C VAL A 252 -21.55 4.07 11.91
N PRO A 253 -22.47 4.74 11.19
CA PRO A 253 -22.54 6.19 11.24
C PRO A 253 -22.82 6.67 12.66
N ALA A 254 -22.07 7.65 13.14
CA ALA A 254 -22.32 8.33 14.41
C ALA A 254 -23.57 9.22 14.28
N GLY A 255 -24.75 8.61 14.23
CA GLY A 255 -26.04 9.29 14.09
C GLY A 255 -27.26 8.44 14.47
N GLY A 256 -27.05 7.32 15.16
CA GLY A 256 -28.11 6.36 15.50
C GLY A 256 -28.00 5.74 16.89
N ALA A 257 -27.44 6.48 17.85
CA ALA A 257 -27.42 6.07 19.26
C ALA A 257 -28.85 6.12 19.84
N GLY A 258 -29.64 5.07 19.64
CA GLY A 258 -30.94 4.97 20.28
C GLY A 258 -31.72 3.68 20.04
N ARG A 259 -31.57 3.03 18.87
CA ARG A 259 -32.40 1.86 18.52
C ARG A 259 -31.65 0.55 18.33
N TRP A 260 -30.37 0.58 17.98
CA TRP A 260 -29.61 -0.66 17.66
C TRP A 260 -28.92 -1.32 18.86
N CYS A 261 -28.52 -0.58 19.90
CA CYS A 261 -27.95 -1.15 21.13
C CYS A 261 -28.90 -2.13 21.83
N ARG A 262 -30.23 -2.00 21.65
CA ARG A 262 -31.20 -2.91 22.29
C ARG A 262 -31.29 -4.28 21.63
N ARG A 263 -30.91 -4.43 20.35
CA ARG A 263 -31.02 -5.70 19.62
C ARG A 263 -29.80 -6.60 19.82
N TRP A 264 -28.60 -6.02 19.88
CA TRP A 264 -27.35 -6.78 20.09
C TRP A 264 -27.15 -7.23 21.54
N CYS A 265 -27.44 -6.39 22.55
CA CYS A 265 -27.39 -6.84 23.95
C CYS A 265 -28.37 -7.99 24.26
N ARG A 266 -29.55 -8.02 23.61
CA ARG A 266 -30.54 -9.09 23.84
C ARG A 266 -30.13 -10.44 23.26
N ARG A 267 -29.27 -10.47 22.24
CA ARG A 267 -28.82 -11.73 21.62
C ARG A 267 -27.72 -12.40 22.44
N TRP A 268 -26.84 -11.60 23.07
CA TRP A 268 -25.78 -12.11 23.95
C TRP A 268 -26.25 -12.55 25.34
N CYS A 269 -27.30 -11.95 25.90
CA CYS A 269 -27.88 -12.41 27.17
C CYS A 269 -28.65 -13.73 27.08
N ARG A 270 -28.90 -14.29 25.88
CA ARG A 270 -29.69 -15.52 25.71
C ARG A 270 -28.84 -16.80 25.54
N THR A 271 -27.53 -16.69 25.35
CA THR A 271 -26.66 -17.83 25.03
C THR A 271 -25.54 -18.09 26.03
N GLY A 272 -25.54 -17.42 27.19
CA GLY A 272 -24.67 -17.78 28.32
C GLY A 272 -25.28 -18.92 29.15
N PRO A 273 -24.50 -19.93 29.59
CA PRO A 273 -25.02 -21.01 30.41
C PRO A 273 -25.47 -20.47 31.78
N ALA A 274 -26.64 -20.92 32.24
CA ALA A 274 -27.21 -20.54 33.53
C ALA A 274 -26.33 -21.08 34.69
N PRO A 275 -26.07 -20.28 35.75
CA PRO A 275 -25.41 -20.80 36.94
C PRO A 275 -26.37 -21.68 37.75
N THR A 276 -25.93 -22.89 38.06
CA THR A 276 -26.57 -23.83 38.99
C THR A 276 -26.72 -23.24 40.38
N PRO A 277 -27.87 -23.40 41.08
CA PRO A 277 -28.00 -22.97 42.46
C PRO A 277 -27.24 -23.92 43.39
N ARG A 278 -26.31 -23.39 44.19
CA ARG A 278 -25.78 -24.10 45.36
C ARG A 278 -26.82 -24.02 46.48
N SER A 279 -27.20 -25.19 46.99
CA SER A 279 -27.89 -25.37 48.26
C SER A 279 -27.03 -24.88 49.42
N ALA A 280 -27.61 -24.05 50.28
CA ALA A 280 -27.09 -23.80 51.61
C ALA A 280 -27.92 -24.60 52.62
N THR A 281 -27.35 -25.71 53.09
CA THR A 281 -27.67 -26.33 54.37
C THR A 281 -27.01 -25.53 55.48
N GLY A 282 -27.76 -25.23 56.55
CA GLY A 282 -27.32 -24.56 57.76
C GLY A 282 -28.46 -23.85 58.44
#